data_AF-A0A8C9FHX4-F1
#
_entry.id   AF-A0A8C9FHX4-F1
#
_cell.length_a   1.000
_cell.length_b   1.000
_cell.length_c   1.000
_cell.angle_alpha   90.00
_cell.angle_beta   90.00
_cell.angle_gamma   90.00
#
_symmetry.space_group_name_H-M   'P 1'
#
loop_
_entity.id
_entity.type
_entity.pdbx_description
1 polymer ?
#
loop_
_entity_poly.entity_id
_entity_poly.type
_entity_poly.pdbx_seq_one_letter_code
_entity_poly.pdbx_strand_id
1 'polypeptide(L)'
;DEGHRSLSTLMNCAFVLLVSYKGPLLDDGALAQAVSRGASSPEFTKLCAWLVSELRLFCKLEENVQATNTEEFQLEVSGLLAEMNCPYTSLTSGDVTKRLLNQKNCLFITFCCYIGNER
;
A
#
# COMPACT_ATOMS: atom_id res chain seq x y z
N ASP A 1 16.78 -19.45 -11.67
CA ASP A 1 16.62 -19.27 -10.21
C ASP A 1 16.52 -17.81 -9.79
N GLU A 2 15.36 -17.18 -9.96
CA GLU A 2 15.03 -15.86 -9.36
C GLU A 2 13.75 -15.96 -8.51
N GLY A 3 13.53 -17.10 -7.83
CA GLY A 3 12.18 -17.49 -7.39
C GLY A 3 11.89 -17.48 -5.88
N HIS A 4 12.84 -17.18 -5.00
CA HIS A 4 12.57 -17.21 -3.56
C HIS A 4 13.35 -16.10 -2.85
N ARG A 5 12.77 -14.89 -2.81
CA ARG A 5 13.12 -13.96 -1.73
C ARG A 5 12.63 -14.63 -0.44
N SER A 6 13.56 -15.10 0.40
CA SER A 6 13.25 -15.75 1.67
C SER A 6 12.27 -14.89 2.47
N LEU A 7 11.31 -15.53 3.17
CA LEU A 7 10.35 -14.88 4.06
C LEU A 7 11.00 -13.88 5.02
N SER A 8 12.21 -14.21 5.46
CA SER A 8 13.03 -13.36 6.31
C SER A 8 13.47 -12.06 5.63
N THR A 9 13.76 -12.06 4.33
CA THR A 9 14.19 -10.87 3.59
C THR A 9 13.03 -9.90 3.41
N LEU A 10 11.85 -10.40 3.03
CA LEU A 10 10.65 -9.58 2.86
C LEU A 10 10.20 -8.97 4.19
N MET A 11 10.18 -9.77 5.27
CA MET A 11 9.80 -9.28 6.60
C MET A 11 10.81 -8.27 7.17
N ASN A 12 12.11 -8.42 6.88
CA ASN A 12 13.12 -7.42 7.24
C ASN A 12 12.97 -6.13 6.40
N CYS A 13 12.71 -6.23 5.09
CA CYS A 13 12.42 -5.06 4.25
C CYS A 13 11.19 -4.31 4.75
N ALA A 14 10.12 -5.04 5.06
CA ALA A 14 8.88 -4.48 5.58
C ALA A 14 9.06 -3.78 6.93
N PHE A 15 9.84 -4.38 7.84
CA PHE A 15 10.21 -3.75 9.11
C PHE A 15 11.03 -2.47 8.86
N VAL A 16 12.09 -2.54 8.02
CA VAL A 16 12.95 -1.40 7.70
C VAL A 16 12.15 -0.23 7.12
N LEU A 17 11.19 -0.49 6.22
CA LEU A 17 10.33 0.56 5.67
C LEU A 17 9.46 1.21 6.75
N LEU A 18 8.89 0.43 7.66
CA LEU A 18 8.07 0.96 8.74
C LEU A 18 8.87 1.84 9.73
N VAL A 19 10.08 1.43 10.14
CA VAL A 19 10.94 2.25 10.99
C VAL A 19 11.64 3.40 10.25
N SER A 20 11.71 3.36 8.91
CA SER A 20 12.35 4.41 8.10
C SER A 20 11.38 5.50 7.65
N TYR A 21 10.06 5.29 7.74
CA TYR A 21 9.11 6.35 7.45
C TYR A 21 9.30 7.50 8.45
N LYS A 22 9.59 8.70 7.96
CA LYS A 22 9.80 9.92 8.77
C LYS A 22 8.77 11.02 8.47
N GLY A 23 7.62 10.63 7.92
CA GLY A 23 6.60 11.59 7.51
C GLY A 23 5.66 12.01 8.65
N PRO A 24 4.76 12.98 8.38
CA PRO A 24 3.89 13.59 9.38
C PRO A 24 2.85 12.64 9.98
N LEU A 25 2.71 11.42 9.44
CA LEU A 25 1.79 10.41 9.97
C LEU A 25 2.36 9.64 11.17
N LEU A 26 3.58 9.95 11.61
CA LEU A 26 4.15 9.45 12.86
C LEU A 26 3.57 10.13 14.10
N ASP A 27 2.97 11.32 13.94
CA ASP A 27 2.31 12.01 15.05
C ASP A 27 1.09 11.22 15.57
N ASP A 28 0.87 11.28 16.87
CA ASP A 28 -0.17 10.52 17.55
C ASP A 28 -1.56 10.79 16.94
N GLY A 29 -2.20 9.75 16.41
CA GLY A 29 -3.51 9.83 15.76
C GLY A 29 -3.53 10.42 14.35
N ALA A 30 -2.41 10.93 13.80
CA ALA A 30 -2.36 11.47 12.44
C ALA A 30 -2.65 10.40 11.38
N LEU A 31 -2.06 9.21 11.54
CA LEU A 31 -2.36 8.07 10.68
C LEU A 31 -3.83 7.65 10.73
N ALA A 32 -4.42 7.58 11.93
CA ALA A 32 -5.82 7.19 12.10
C ALA A 32 -6.78 8.18 11.41
N GLN A 33 -6.44 9.47 11.42
CA GLN A 33 -7.20 10.52 10.73
C GLN A 33 -7.02 10.47 9.20
N ALA A 34 -5.81 10.19 8.72
CA ALA A 34 -5.56 10.06 7.28
C ALA A 34 -6.28 8.84 6.70
N VAL A 35 -6.16 7.69 7.37
CA VAL A 35 -6.80 6.42 6.97
C VAL A 35 -8.33 6.50 7.06
N SER A 36 -8.91 7.25 7.99
CA SER A 36 -10.37 7.42 8.06
C SER A 36 -10.95 8.20 6.87
N ARG A 37 -10.13 9.05 6.24
CA ARG A 37 -10.46 9.79 5.01
C ARG A 37 -10.07 9.04 3.73
N GLY A 38 -9.30 7.96 3.85
CA GLY A 38 -8.93 7.06 2.76
C GLY A 38 -8.35 7.77 1.54
N ALA A 39 -8.78 7.37 0.34
CA ALA A 39 -8.29 7.95 -0.92
C ALA A 39 -8.54 9.46 -1.08
N SER A 40 -9.40 10.07 -0.24
CA SER A 40 -9.62 11.52 -0.21
C SER A 40 -8.65 12.28 0.69
N SER A 41 -7.80 11.61 1.48
CA SER A 41 -6.73 12.26 2.26
C SER A 41 -5.44 12.33 1.44
N PRO A 42 -4.92 13.53 1.15
CA PRO A 42 -3.61 13.70 0.53
C PRO A 42 -2.47 13.07 1.32
N GLU A 43 -2.57 13.04 2.65
CA GLU A 43 -1.58 12.44 3.53
C GLU A 43 -1.56 10.92 3.37
N PHE A 44 -2.75 10.30 3.31
CA PHE A 44 -2.89 8.86 3.07
C PHE A 44 -2.39 8.47 1.68
N THR A 45 -2.79 9.19 0.63
CA THR A 45 -2.34 8.88 -0.73
C THR A 45 -0.84 9.06 -0.91
N LYS A 46 -0.23 10.08 -0.27
CA LYS A 46 1.24 10.26 -0.22
C LYS A 46 1.95 9.11 0.51
N LEU A 47 1.39 8.62 1.62
CA LEU A 47 1.94 7.46 2.32
C LEU A 47 1.92 6.22 1.42
N CYS A 48 0.80 5.95 0.76
CA CYS A 48 0.67 4.84 -0.18
C CYS A 48 1.65 4.96 -1.35
N ALA A 49 1.74 6.14 -1.97
CA ALA A 49 2.69 6.40 -3.05
C ALA A 49 4.15 6.18 -2.60
N TRP A 50 4.50 6.64 -1.40
CA TRP A 50 5.82 6.41 -0.82
C TRP A 50 6.08 4.91 -0.58
N LEU A 51 5.15 4.19 0.06
CA LEU A 51 5.28 2.75 0.30
C LEU A 51 5.46 1.98 -1.00
N VAL A 52 4.71 2.33 -2.04
CA VAL A 52 4.81 1.69 -3.36
C VAL A 52 6.14 1.99 -4.01
N SER A 53 6.61 3.23 -3.98
CA SER A 53 7.95 3.61 -4.48
C SER A 53 9.04 2.74 -3.85
N GLU A 54 8.97 2.53 -2.53
CA GLU A 54 9.91 1.67 -1.82
C GLU A 54 9.76 0.21 -2.23
N LEU A 55 8.53 -0.32 -2.27
CA LEU A 55 8.26 -1.70 -2.67
C LEU A 55 8.74 -2.01 -4.10
N ARG A 56 8.65 -1.05 -5.02
CA ARG A 56 9.17 -1.21 -6.39
C ARG A 56 10.66 -1.52 -6.39
N LEU A 57 11.44 -0.91 -5.50
CA LEU A 57 12.87 -1.18 -5.35
C LEU A 57 13.14 -2.63 -4.91
N PHE A 58 12.26 -3.19 -4.08
CA PHE A 58 12.45 -4.53 -3.53
C PHE A 58 11.81 -5.64 -4.36
N CYS A 59 10.64 -5.37 -4.94
CA CYS A 59 9.76 -6.37 -5.55
C CYS A 59 9.80 -6.39 -7.08
N LYS A 60 10.48 -5.42 -7.73
CA LYS A 60 10.46 -5.20 -9.19
C LYS A 60 9.03 -4.97 -9.73
N LEU A 61 8.20 -4.24 -8.99
CA LEU A 61 6.82 -3.93 -9.39
C LEU A 61 6.79 -2.93 -10.56
N GLU A 62 6.05 -3.26 -11.60
CA GLU A 62 5.77 -2.42 -12.75
C GLU A 62 4.85 -1.27 -12.36
N GLU A 63 3.81 -1.55 -11.57
CA GLU A 63 2.78 -0.58 -11.23
C GLU A 63 3.31 0.53 -10.31
N ASN A 64 2.86 1.76 -10.57
CA ASN A 64 3.23 2.94 -9.82
C ASN A 64 2.00 3.64 -9.26
N VAL A 65 2.02 3.91 -7.96
CA VAL A 65 0.94 4.66 -7.30
C VAL A 65 1.42 6.07 -7.03
N GLN A 66 0.68 7.06 -7.50
CA GLN A 66 0.93 8.47 -7.31
C GLN A 66 -0.18 9.12 -6.48
N ALA A 67 0.18 10.12 -5.67
CA ALA A 67 -0.79 10.91 -4.91
C ALA A 67 -1.49 11.94 -5.81
N THR A 68 -2.24 11.46 -6.82
CA THR A 68 -3.01 12.26 -7.78
C THR A 68 -4.46 12.43 -7.31
N ASN A 69 -5.42 12.44 -8.23
CA ASN A 69 -6.83 12.50 -7.87
C ASN A 69 -7.32 11.15 -7.31
N THR A 70 -8.42 11.21 -6.56
CA THR A 70 -9.00 10.05 -5.84
C THR A 70 -9.33 8.86 -6.75
N GLU A 71 -9.67 9.09 -8.02
CA GLU A 71 -10.08 8.05 -8.96
C GLU A 71 -8.88 7.35 -9.61
N GLU A 72 -7.92 8.12 -10.12
CA GLU A 72 -6.64 7.64 -10.66
C GLU A 72 -5.86 6.86 -9.59
N PHE A 73 -5.72 7.43 -8.39
CA PHE A 73 -5.05 6.77 -7.28
C PHE A 73 -5.67 5.41 -6.97
N GLN A 74 -7.00 5.29 -7.00
CA GLN A 74 -7.68 4.02 -6.74
C GLN A 74 -7.50 2.99 -7.86
N LEU A 75 -7.35 3.44 -9.11
CA LEU A 75 -7.05 2.57 -10.24
C LEU A 75 -5.62 2.04 -10.17
N GLU A 76 -4.64 2.91 -9.93
CA GLU A 76 -3.22 2.54 -9.75
C GLU A 76 -3.05 1.56 -8.59
N VAL A 77 -3.72 1.83 -7.46
CA VAL A 77 -3.76 0.93 -6.32
C VAL A 77 -4.36 -0.44 -6.71
N SER A 78 -5.42 -0.47 -7.53
CA SER A 78 -6.00 -1.73 -7.96
C SER A 78 -5.06 -2.52 -8.87
N GLY A 79 -4.32 -1.85 -9.75
CA GLY A 79 -3.28 -2.46 -10.57
C GLY A 79 -2.17 -3.07 -9.71
N LEU A 80 -1.70 -2.32 -8.71
CA LEU A 80 -0.67 -2.77 -7.78
C LEU A 80 -1.13 -4.00 -6.99
N LEU A 81 -2.36 -3.99 -6.50
CA LEU A 81 -2.92 -5.12 -5.76
C LEU A 81 -3.09 -6.36 -6.64
N ALA A 82 -3.41 -6.19 -7.93
CA ALA A 82 -3.45 -7.28 -8.89
C ALA A 82 -2.05 -7.84 -9.17
N GLU A 83 -1.06 -6.95 -9.34
CA GLU A 83 0.35 -7.34 -9.56
C GLU A 83 0.94 -8.06 -8.35
N MET A 84 0.65 -7.59 -7.14
CA MET A 84 1.02 -8.26 -5.88
C MET A 84 0.18 -9.52 -5.59
N ASN A 85 -0.73 -9.90 -6.51
CA ASN A 85 -1.61 -11.06 -6.39
C ASN A 85 -2.36 -11.09 -5.04
N CYS A 86 -2.87 -9.92 -4.62
CA CYS A 86 -3.45 -9.70 -3.30
C CYS A 86 -4.58 -10.68 -3.00
N PRO A 87 -4.48 -11.49 -1.91
CA PRO A 87 -5.47 -12.52 -1.59
C PRO A 87 -6.77 -11.95 -1.01
N TYR A 88 -6.79 -10.66 -0.67
CA TYR A 88 -7.93 -10.01 -0.03
C TYR A 88 -8.93 -9.52 -1.09
N THR A 89 -10.00 -10.30 -1.29
CA THR A 89 -11.07 -9.99 -2.24
C THR A 89 -11.76 -8.66 -1.95
N SER A 90 -11.79 -8.20 -0.71
CA SER A 90 -12.32 -6.88 -0.34
C SER A 90 -11.54 -5.70 -0.94
N LEU A 91 -10.30 -5.93 -1.39
CA LEU A 91 -9.45 -4.94 -2.05
C LEU A 91 -9.36 -5.14 -3.57
N THR A 92 -9.64 -6.34 -4.07
CA THR A 92 -9.49 -6.68 -5.51
C THR A 92 -10.82 -6.84 -6.25
N SER A 93 -11.94 -6.96 -5.54
CA SER A 93 -13.27 -7.19 -6.11
C SER A 93 -14.24 -6.03 -5.81
N GLY A 94 -15.28 -5.88 -6.64
CA GLY A 94 -16.29 -4.81 -6.52
C GLY A 94 -15.87 -3.49 -7.18
N ASP A 95 -16.55 -2.39 -6.86
CA ASP A 95 -16.31 -1.06 -7.46
C ASP A 95 -15.00 -0.44 -6.95
N VAL A 96 -14.05 -0.18 -7.84
CA VAL A 96 -12.69 0.29 -7.52
C VAL A 96 -12.71 1.55 -6.67
N THR A 97 -13.64 2.46 -6.94
CA THR A 97 -13.75 3.79 -6.31
C THR A 97 -14.25 3.73 -4.87
N LYS A 98 -14.78 2.57 -4.45
CA LYS A 98 -15.34 2.34 -3.12
C LYS A 98 -14.44 1.52 -2.22
N ARG A 99 -13.39 0.91 -2.76
CA ARG A 99 -12.54 -0.03 -2.02
C ARG A 99 -11.69 0.66 -0.96
N LEU A 100 -11.24 1.89 -1.22
CA LEU A 100 -10.41 2.67 -0.28
C LEU A 100 -11.21 3.73 0.51
N LEU A 101 -12.52 3.54 0.64
CA LEU A 101 -13.38 4.40 1.46
C LEU A 101 -13.54 3.90 2.91
N ASN A 102 -13.13 2.65 3.17
CA ASN A 102 -13.22 2.05 4.49
C ASN A 102 -11.85 2.06 5.18
N GLN A 103 -11.79 2.58 6.40
CA GLN A 103 -10.58 2.59 7.23
C GLN A 103 -9.91 1.21 7.32
N LYS A 104 -10.71 0.14 7.40
CA LYS A 104 -10.21 -1.24 7.42
C LYS A 104 -9.47 -1.58 6.14
N ASN A 105 -10.00 -1.21 4.98
CA ASN A 105 -9.37 -1.46 3.68
C ASN A 105 -8.11 -0.61 3.47
N CYS A 106 -8.13 0.63 3.97
CA CYS A 106 -6.95 1.49 3.99
C CYS A 106 -5.82 0.92 4.86
N LEU A 107 -6.15 0.32 6.00
CA LEU A 107 -5.18 -0.42 6.81
C LEU A 107 -4.72 -1.69 6.09
N PHE A 108 -5.64 -2.44 5.48
CA PHE A 108 -5.28 -3.65 4.74
C PHE A 108 -4.35 -3.37 3.57
N ILE A 109 -4.48 -2.25 2.85
CA ILE A 109 -3.50 -1.95 1.80
C ILE A 109 -2.13 -1.61 2.38
N THR A 110 -2.06 -0.85 3.48
CA THR A 110 -0.80 -0.63 4.19
C THR A 110 -0.18 -1.96 4.64
N PHE A 111 -0.99 -2.90 5.14
CA PHE A 111 -0.54 -4.24 5.54
C PHE A 111 -0.23 -5.18 4.36
N CYS A 112 -0.94 -5.11 3.24
CA CYS A 112 -0.68 -5.92 2.05
C CYS A 112 0.60 -5.48 1.35
N CYS A 113 0.79 -4.17 1.21
CA CYS A 113 2.06 -3.57 0.81
C CYS A 113 3.18 -4.00 1.77
N TYR A 114 2.91 -4.09 3.07
CA TYR A 114 3.87 -4.59 4.06
C TYR A 114 4.21 -6.09 3.90
N ILE A 115 3.25 -6.94 3.53
CA ILE A 115 3.48 -8.40 3.44
C ILE A 115 4.05 -8.85 2.09
N GLY A 116 3.93 -8.03 1.03
CA GLY A 116 4.73 -8.14 -0.19
C GLY A 116 5.04 -9.58 -0.67
N ASN A 117 3.98 -10.35 -0.94
CA ASN A 117 3.94 -11.63 -1.65
C ASN A 117 4.70 -12.83 -1.02
N GLU A 118 4.05 -13.52 -0.09
CA GLU A 118 4.36 -14.92 0.25
C GLU A 118 3.57 -15.85 -0.69
N ARG A 119 4.02 -15.95 -1.96
CA ARG A 119 3.87 -17.13 -2.84
C ARG A 119 4.93 -17.11 -3.94
#